data_AF-A0ABD1SNJ9-F1
#
_entry.id   AF-A0ABD1SNJ9-F1
#
_cell.length_a   1.000
_cell.length_b   1.000
_cell.length_c   1.000
_cell.angle_alpha   90.00
_cell.angle_beta   90.00
_cell.angle_gamma   90.00
#
_symmetry.space_group_name_H-M   'P 1'
#
loop_
_entity.id
_entity.type
_entity.pdbx_description
1 polymer ?
#
loop_
_entity_poly.entity_id
_entity_poly.type
_entity_poly.pdbx_seq_one_letter_code
_entity_poly.pdbx_strand_id
1 'polypeptide(L)'
;MEPQFYLYYESQKLINEKACLQSYGMKEGDEVTCMEPQFCLCYEGQKLINEKACLQSYGMKKGDEVTCMEPQFYLYYEGQKLKNEKACLQSYGMKEGDEVTCMEPQFYLYYEGQKLINEKACLQSFGMKEGDEVTCMEPQFYLYYEGQKLINEKACLQSYGMKEGDEVTCMEPQFYLYYEGQKLINEKACLQSYGMKEGDEVTCMEPQFYLYYEGQKLINEKACHQSFGMKEGDEVTCMEPQFYLYYEGQKLINEKACHQSFGMKEGDEVSFVLYYYVI
;
A
#
# COMPACT_ATOMS: atom_id res chain seq x y z
N MET A 1 -19.19 -15.92 11.77
CA MET A 1 -19.45 -15.51 10.37
C MET A 1 -19.49 -13.99 10.39
N GLU A 2 -18.40 -13.38 9.98
CA GLU A 2 -18.25 -11.92 9.97
C GLU A 2 -18.65 -11.35 8.60
N PRO A 3 -19.12 -10.10 8.54
CA PRO A 3 -19.73 -9.56 7.34
C PRO A 3 -18.68 -9.30 6.27
N GLN A 4 -18.68 -10.08 5.20
CA GLN A 4 -17.99 -9.69 3.97
C GLN A 4 -18.89 -8.73 3.19
N PHE A 5 -18.40 -7.52 2.89
CA PHE A 5 -19.14 -6.55 2.11
C PHE A 5 -18.83 -6.75 0.62
N TYR A 6 -19.68 -7.52 -0.06
CA TYR A 6 -19.65 -7.66 -1.51
C TYR A 6 -20.67 -6.74 -2.16
N LEU A 7 -20.19 -5.78 -2.95
CA LEU A 7 -21.01 -4.94 -3.80
C LEU A 7 -20.76 -5.32 -5.25
N TYR A 8 -21.76 -5.90 -5.89
CA TYR A 8 -21.73 -6.23 -7.32
C TYR A 8 -22.66 -5.31 -8.09
N TYR A 9 -22.11 -4.63 -9.10
CA TYR A 9 -22.87 -3.75 -9.98
C TYR A 9 -22.68 -4.18 -11.42
N GLU A 10 -23.79 -4.48 -12.08
CA GLU A 10 -23.82 -4.75 -13.52
C GLU A 10 -24.70 -3.72 -14.21
N SER A 11 -24.11 -2.90 -15.08
CA SER A 11 -24.85 -1.84 -15.77
C SER A 11 -24.13 -1.33 -17.00
N GLN A 12 -24.85 -0.79 -17.98
CA GLN A 12 -24.20 -0.13 -19.11
C GLN A 12 -23.41 1.11 -18.69
N LYS A 13 -23.92 1.87 -17.72
CA LYS A 13 -23.29 3.10 -17.24
C LYS A 13 -23.63 3.33 -15.78
N LEU A 14 -22.60 3.51 -14.96
CA LEU A 14 -22.72 3.96 -13.58
C LEU A 14 -21.99 5.29 -13.41
N ILE A 15 -22.69 6.26 -12.83
CA ILE A 15 -22.09 7.51 -12.37
C ILE A 15 -22.22 7.49 -10.85
N ASN A 16 -21.09 7.51 -10.17
CA ASN A 16 -21.03 7.66 -8.75
C ASN A 16 -20.41 9.02 -8.41
N GLU A 17 -21.22 9.91 -7.85
CA GLU A 17 -20.75 11.23 -7.43
C GLU A 17 -19.89 11.12 -6.16
N LYS A 18 -20.26 10.22 -5.23
CA LYS A 18 -19.53 9.98 -3.97
C LYS A 18 -19.78 8.57 -3.45
N ALA A 19 -18.74 7.75 -3.42
CA ALA A 19 -18.68 6.55 -2.59
C ALA A 19 -17.67 6.79 -1.47
N CYS A 20 -18.15 6.94 -0.23
CA CYS A 20 -17.30 7.01 0.95
C CYS A 20 -17.70 5.90 1.92
N LEU A 21 -16.74 5.07 2.34
CA LEU A 21 -16.90 4.16 3.46
C LEU A 21 -15.92 4.55 4.55
N GLN A 22 -16.42 4.57 5.78
CA GLN A 22 -15.62 4.88 6.96
C GLN A 22 -15.89 3.80 8.01
N SER A 23 -14.82 3.31 8.64
CA SER A 23 -14.88 2.37 9.74
C SER A 23 -14.11 2.93 10.93
N TYR A 24 -14.67 2.72 12.11
CA TYR A 24 -14.12 3.15 13.39
C TYR A 24 -14.25 1.99 14.38
N GLY A 25 -13.15 1.62 15.05
CA GLY A 25 -13.14 0.53 16.02
C GLY A 25 -12.29 0.86 17.25
N MET A 26 -12.82 0.55 18.43
CA MET A 26 -12.06 0.53 19.67
C MET A 26 -12.30 -0.80 20.38
N LYS A 27 -11.24 -1.49 20.80
CA LYS A 27 -11.33 -2.70 21.63
C LYS A 27 -10.30 -2.64 22.76
N GLU A 28 -10.74 -3.08 23.93
CA GLU A 28 -9.94 -3.13 25.14
C GLU A 28 -10.23 -4.42 25.91
N GLY A 29 -9.20 -5.03 26.49
CA GLY A 29 -9.27 -6.21 27.35
C GLY A 29 -7.95 -7.00 27.32
N ASP A 30 -7.76 -7.93 28.24
CA ASP A 30 -6.50 -8.68 28.41
C ASP A 30 -6.06 -9.36 27.09
N GLU A 31 -6.99 -10.01 26.38
CA GLU A 31 -6.77 -10.55 25.03
C GLU A 31 -7.66 -9.83 24.00
N VAL A 32 -7.05 -9.08 23.09
CA VAL A 32 -7.75 -8.40 21.99
C VAL A 32 -7.48 -9.08 20.66
N THR A 33 -8.46 -9.85 20.19
CA THR A 33 -8.49 -10.35 18.81
C THR A 33 -9.38 -9.48 17.92
N CYS A 34 -8.85 -9.05 16.78
CA CYS A 34 -9.61 -8.32 15.76
C CYS A 34 -9.45 -8.96 14.39
N MET A 35 -10.57 -9.30 13.77
CA MET A 35 -10.65 -9.63 12.36
C MET A 35 -11.59 -8.61 11.72
N GLU A 36 -11.05 -7.79 10.83
CA GLU A 36 -11.84 -6.76 10.16
C GLU A 36 -12.41 -7.25 8.83
N PRO A 37 -13.61 -6.79 8.45
CA PRO A 37 -14.34 -7.32 7.31
C PRO A 37 -13.64 -7.02 5.98
N GLN A 38 -13.65 -8.00 5.08
CA GLN A 38 -13.19 -7.79 3.71
C GLN A 38 -14.20 -6.95 2.92
N PHE A 39 -13.69 -5.99 2.16
CA PHE A 39 -14.47 -5.17 1.26
C PHE A 39 -14.16 -5.55 -0.18
N CYS A 40 -15.18 -5.91 -0.95
CA CYS A 40 -15.05 -6.26 -2.35
C CYS A 40 -16.09 -5.50 -3.17
N LEU A 41 -15.61 -4.66 -4.10
CA LEU A 41 -16.45 -3.96 -5.07
C LEU A 41 -16.13 -4.51 -6.46
N CYS A 42 -17.13 -5.13 -7.08
CA CYS A 42 -17.05 -5.64 -8.44
C CYS A 42 -17.99 -4.83 -9.33
N TYR A 43 -17.46 -4.28 -10.41
CA TYR A 43 -18.26 -3.62 -11.43
C TYR A 43 -17.99 -4.23 -12.80
N GLU A 44 -19.07 -4.62 -13.47
CA GLU A 44 -19.05 -5.03 -14.87
C GLU A 44 -19.94 -4.08 -15.68
N GLY A 45 -19.39 -3.47 -16.72
CA GLY A 45 -20.16 -2.52 -17.52
C GLY A 45 -19.37 -1.72 -18.54
N GLN A 46 -20.06 -0.93 -19.38
CA GLN A 46 -19.34 -0.17 -20.42
C GLN A 46 -18.61 1.05 -19.86
N LYS A 47 -19.20 1.74 -18.88
CA LYS A 47 -18.67 3.01 -18.40
C LYS A 47 -18.95 3.28 -16.93
N LEU A 48 -17.89 3.43 -16.15
CA LEU A 48 -17.95 3.95 -14.79
C LEU A 48 -17.28 5.32 -14.72
N ILE A 49 -18.00 6.29 -14.17
CA ILE A 49 -17.43 7.55 -13.72
C ILE A 49 -17.58 7.59 -12.22
N ASN A 50 -16.45 7.70 -11.52
CA ASN A 50 -16.43 7.96 -10.09
C ASN A 50 -15.77 9.32 -9.85
N GLU A 51 -16.54 10.27 -9.33
CA GLU A 51 -15.99 11.59 -9.01
C GLU A 51 -15.17 11.53 -7.71
N LYS A 52 -15.63 10.75 -6.72
CA LYS A 52 -14.96 10.60 -5.43
C LYS A 52 -15.18 9.22 -4.84
N ALA A 53 -14.10 8.44 -4.74
CA ALA A 53 -14.01 7.26 -3.90
C ALA A 53 -13.17 7.58 -2.66
N CYS A 54 -13.69 7.31 -1.46
CA CYS A 54 -12.93 7.40 -0.22
C CYS A 54 -13.15 6.15 0.63
N LEU A 55 -12.11 5.44 1.06
CA LEU A 55 -12.21 4.46 2.14
C LEU A 55 -11.32 4.93 3.28
N GLN A 56 -11.87 5.01 4.48
CA GLN A 56 -11.12 5.38 5.67
C GLN A 56 -11.35 4.36 6.78
N SER A 57 -10.28 4.00 7.47
CA SER A 57 -10.31 3.13 8.65
C SER A 57 -9.54 3.78 9.79
N TYR A 58 -10.12 3.70 10.99
CA TYR A 58 -9.53 4.22 12.22
C TYR A 58 -9.72 3.20 13.34
N GLY A 59 -8.63 2.77 13.97
CA GLY A 59 -8.67 1.72 15.00
C GLY A 59 -7.78 2.02 16.20
N MET A 60 -8.28 1.73 17.40
CA MET A 60 -7.47 1.62 18.61
C MET A 60 -7.70 0.27 19.29
N LYS A 61 -6.64 -0.45 19.59
CA LYS A 61 -6.69 -1.78 20.23
C LYS A 61 -5.71 -1.80 21.39
N LYS A 62 -6.17 -2.18 22.58
CA LYS A 62 -5.36 -2.21 23.80
C LYS A 62 -5.61 -3.49 24.60
N GLY A 63 -4.56 -4.21 24.97
CA GLY A 63 -4.64 -5.43 25.78
C GLY A 63 -3.26 -5.90 26.19
N ASP A 64 -3.14 -7.02 26.89
CA ASP A 64 -1.85 -7.65 27.15
C ASP A 64 -1.40 -8.38 25.86
N GLU A 65 -2.32 -9.11 25.23
CA GLU A 65 -2.12 -9.71 23.90
C GLU A 65 -3.05 -9.05 22.86
N VAL A 66 -2.46 -8.40 21.85
CA VAL A 66 -3.19 -7.76 20.75
C VAL A 66 -2.89 -8.43 19.42
N THR A 67 -3.84 -9.21 18.91
CA THR A 67 -3.74 -9.84 17.58
C THR A 67 -4.79 -9.29 16.62
N CYS A 68 -4.34 -8.59 15.58
CA CYS A 68 -5.24 -7.85 14.69
C CYS A 68 -4.95 -8.04 13.20
N MET A 69 -5.95 -8.53 12.46
CA MET A 69 -5.96 -8.55 11.00
C MET A 69 -6.90 -7.45 10.48
N GLU A 70 -6.30 -6.45 9.84
CA GLU A 70 -6.96 -5.30 9.24
C GLU A 70 -7.62 -5.66 7.90
N PRO A 71 -8.55 -4.83 7.37
CA PRO A 71 -9.40 -5.23 6.27
C PRO A 71 -8.64 -5.34 4.94
N GLN A 72 -9.07 -6.30 4.10
CA GLN A 72 -8.60 -6.41 2.72
C GLN A 72 -9.60 -5.73 1.78
N PHE A 73 -9.07 -4.93 0.86
CA PHE A 73 -9.84 -4.16 -0.11
C PHE A 73 -9.60 -4.70 -1.51
N TYR A 74 -10.66 -5.23 -2.12
CA TYR A 74 -10.66 -5.73 -3.48
C TYR A 74 -11.55 -4.82 -4.33
N LEU A 75 -10.98 -4.23 -5.37
CA LEU A 75 -11.71 -3.48 -6.37
C LEU A 75 -11.48 -4.14 -7.73
N TYR A 76 -12.53 -4.78 -8.26
CA TYR A 76 -12.53 -5.41 -9.58
C TYR A 76 -13.38 -4.56 -10.52
N TYR A 77 -12.78 -4.15 -11.64
CA TYR A 77 -13.48 -3.49 -12.71
C TYR A 77 -13.22 -4.20 -14.02
N GLU A 78 -14.31 -4.55 -14.70
CA GLU A 78 -14.29 -5.03 -16.07
C GLU A 78 -15.19 -4.14 -16.93
N GLY A 79 -14.62 -3.53 -17.97
CA GLY A 79 -15.39 -2.60 -18.78
C GLY A 79 -14.61 -1.78 -19.77
N GLN A 80 -15.31 -0.99 -20.59
CA GLN A 80 -14.60 -0.22 -21.62
C GLN A 80 -13.87 0.99 -21.04
N LYS A 81 -14.50 1.74 -20.13
CA LYS A 81 -14.00 3.04 -19.68
C LYS A 81 -14.26 3.29 -18.20
N LEU A 82 -13.18 3.45 -17.44
CA LEU A 82 -13.22 3.96 -16.08
C LEU A 82 -12.57 5.34 -16.04
N LYS A 83 -13.31 6.31 -15.50
CA LYS A 83 -12.78 7.61 -15.09
C LYS A 83 -12.93 7.74 -13.59
N ASN A 84 -11.82 7.87 -12.89
CA ASN A 84 -11.79 8.22 -11.48
C ASN A 84 -11.15 9.59 -11.32
N GLU A 85 -11.88 10.56 -10.76
CA GLU A 85 -11.34 11.90 -10.53
C GLU A 85 -10.53 11.94 -9.22
N LYS A 86 -11.01 11.24 -8.18
CA LYS A 86 -10.32 11.16 -6.89
C LYS A 86 -10.59 9.82 -6.21
N ALA A 87 -9.53 9.03 -6.02
CA ALA A 87 -9.47 7.92 -5.09
C ALA A 87 -8.60 8.30 -3.88
N CYS A 88 -9.15 8.14 -2.67
CA CYS A 88 -8.43 8.30 -1.42
C CYS A 88 -8.64 7.07 -0.54
N LEU A 89 -7.59 6.37 -0.18
CA LEU A 89 -7.65 5.30 0.83
C LEU A 89 -6.76 5.71 1.99
N GLN A 90 -7.31 5.71 3.20
CA GLN A 90 -6.58 6.08 4.40
C GLN A 90 -6.82 5.07 5.51
N SER A 91 -5.75 4.72 6.22
CA SER A 91 -5.83 3.87 7.40
C SER A 91 -4.99 4.47 8.52
N TYR A 92 -5.56 4.49 9.72
CA TYR A 92 -4.93 4.99 10.93
C TYR A 92 -5.16 3.99 12.07
N GLY A 93 -4.10 3.48 12.67
CA GLY A 93 -4.19 2.47 13.73
C GLY A 93 -3.25 2.75 14.90
N MET A 94 -3.72 2.49 16.12
CA MET A 94 -2.87 2.39 17.32
C MET A 94 -3.13 1.04 18.00
N LYS A 95 -2.06 0.32 18.34
CA LYS A 95 -2.07 -0.97 19.00
C LYS A 95 -1.08 -0.93 20.17
N GLU A 96 -1.54 -1.28 21.37
CA GLU A 96 -0.75 -1.24 22.60
C GLU A 96 -0.97 -2.54 23.39
N GLY A 97 0.11 -3.19 23.81
CA GLY A 97 0.07 -4.38 24.66
C GLY A 97 1.40 -5.09 24.77
N ASP A 98 1.59 -5.96 25.75
CA ASP A 98 2.84 -6.71 25.96
C ASP A 98 3.25 -7.48 24.68
N GLU A 99 2.29 -8.17 24.03
CA GLU A 99 2.48 -8.80 22.72
C GLU A 99 1.56 -8.16 21.66
N VAL A 100 2.14 -7.52 20.63
CA VAL A 100 1.39 -6.94 19.51
C VAL A 100 1.71 -7.66 18.20
N THR A 101 0.75 -8.44 17.72
CA THR A 101 0.79 -9.07 16.40
C THR A 101 -0.21 -8.43 15.45
N CYS A 102 0.26 -7.97 14.29
CA CYS A 102 -0.62 -7.25 13.38
C CYS A 102 -0.38 -7.45 11.87
N MET A 103 -1.47 -7.51 11.12
CA MET A 103 -1.48 -7.49 9.65
C MET A 103 -2.28 -6.29 9.17
N GLU A 104 -1.61 -5.31 8.59
CA GLU A 104 -2.20 -4.07 8.09
C GLU A 104 -2.97 -4.27 6.75
N PRO A 105 -3.79 -3.29 6.33
CA PRO A 105 -4.68 -3.44 5.19
C PRO A 105 -3.98 -3.81 3.88
N GLN A 106 -4.62 -4.68 3.11
CA GLN A 106 -4.13 -5.12 1.81
C GLN A 106 -5.03 -4.55 0.72
N PHE A 107 -4.44 -3.95 -0.31
CA PHE A 107 -5.19 -3.28 -1.37
C PHE A 107 -4.94 -3.94 -2.71
N TYR A 108 -6.02 -4.46 -3.31
CA TYR A 108 -6.02 -5.10 -4.62
C TYR A 108 -6.93 -4.32 -5.56
N LEU A 109 -6.35 -3.76 -6.61
CA LEU A 109 -7.09 -3.12 -7.69
C LEU A 109 -6.82 -3.88 -8.98
N TYR A 110 -7.87 -4.49 -9.53
CA TYR A 110 -7.88 -5.16 -10.82
C TYR A 110 -8.71 -4.34 -11.80
N TYR A 111 -8.12 -3.99 -12.93
CA TYR A 111 -8.82 -3.36 -14.03
C TYR A 111 -8.54 -4.12 -15.31
N GLU A 112 -9.61 -4.51 -15.98
CA GLU A 112 -9.58 -5.02 -17.35
C GLU A 112 -10.47 -4.15 -18.24
N GLY A 113 -9.89 -3.60 -19.31
CA GLY A 113 -10.66 -2.69 -20.14
C GLY A 113 -9.90 -1.90 -21.19
N GLN A 114 -10.60 -1.00 -21.88
CA GLN A 114 -9.93 -0.20 -22.92
C GLN A 114 -9.19 1.00 -22.34
N LYS A 115 -9.78 1.70 -21.36
CA LYS A 115 -9.23 2.98 -20.90
C LYS A 115 -9.53 3.26 -19.43
N LEU A 116 -8.47 3.40 -18.66
CA LEU A 116 -8.50 3.93 -17.29
C LEU A 116 -7.86 5.32 -17.27
N ILE A 117 -8.61 6.28 -16.74
CA ILE A 117 -8.08 7.58 -16.34
C ILE A 117 -8.25 7.72 -14.84
N ASN A 118 -7.14 7.91 -14.14
CA ASN A 118 -7.12 8.32 -12.75
C ASN A 118 -6.47 9.70 -12.64
N GLU A 119 -7.24 10.71 -12.24
CA GLU A 119 -6.70 12.06 -12.09
C GLU A 119 -5.92 12.18 -10.77
N LYS A 120 -6.41 11.55 -9.69
CA LYS A 120 -5.77 11.59 -8.37
C LYS A 120 -6.01 10.29 -7.60
N ALA A 121 -4.92 9.54 -7.37
CA ALA A 121 -4.87 8.44 -6.42
C ALA A 121 -4.05 8.86 -5.20
N CYS A 122 -4.60 8.72 -4.00
CA CYS A 122 -3.88 8.92 -2.75
C CYS A 122 -4.13 7.72 -1.83
N LEU A 123 -3.08 6.96 -1.50
CA LEU A 123 -3.15 5.90 -0.50
C LEU A 123 -2.22 6.29 0.65
N GLN A 124 -2.76 6.34 1.86
CA GLN A 124 -2.02 6.72 3.05
C GLN A 124 -2.27 5.71 4.17
N SER A 125 -1.21 5.34 4.87
CA SER A 125 -1.28 4.54 6.09
C SER A 125 -0.46 5.19 7.18
N PHE A 126 -1.00 5.16 8.38
CA PHE A 126 -0.32 5.57 9.60
C PHE A 126 -0.57 4.56 10.70
N GLY A 127 0.49 4.05 11.33
CA GLY A 127 0.39 3.09 12.42
C GLY A 127 1.35 3.40 13.56
N MET A 128 0.88 3.22 14.80
CA MET A 128 1.71 3.18 16.00
C MET A 128 1.48 1.86 16.72
N LYS A 129 2.56 1.16 17.04
CA LYS A 129 2.53 -0.12 17.78
C LYS A 129 3.52 -0.04 18.93
N GLU A 130 3.09 -0.43 20.11
CA GLU A 130 3.87 -0.38 21.35
C GLU A 130 3.64 -1.66 22.15
N GLY A 131 4.71 -2.30 22.60
CA GLY A 131 4.66 -3.56 23.35
C GLY A 131 6.02 -4.18 23.57
N ASP A 132 6.17 -5.15 24.45
CA ASP A 132 7.45 -5.85 24.66
C ASP A 132 7.85 -6.62 23.38
N GLU A 133 6.90 -7.32 22.74
CA GLU A 133 7.09 -7.97 21.44
C GLU A 133 6.17 -7.36 20.38
N VAL A 134 6.74 -6.76 19.32
CA VAL A 134 5.99 -6.16 18.22
C VAL A 134 6.29 -6.86 16.89
N THR A 135 5.33 -7.64 16.40
CA THR A 135 5.40 -8.33 15.11
C THR A 135 4.35 -7.82 14.13
N CYS A 136 4.77 -7.16 13.04
CA CYS A 136 3.83 -6.49 12.15
C CYS A 136 4.14 -6.55 10.65
N MET A 137 3.10 -6.78 9.85
CA MET A 137 3.12 -6.69 8.39
C MET A 137 2.40 -5.42 7.93
N GLU A 138 3.13 -4.50 7.31
CA GLU A 138 2.61 -3.23 6.80
C GLU A 138 1.81 -3.40 5.48
N PRO A 139 1.05 -2.37 5.06
CA PRO A 139 0.15 -2.47 3.91
C PRO A 139 0.85 -2.88 2.62
N GLN A 140 0.20 -3.77 1.87
CA GLN A 140 0.65 -4.13 0.52
C GLN A 140 -0.33 -3.60 -0.51
N PHE A 141 0.22 -3.16 -1.64
CA PHE A 141 -0.54 -2.56 -2.71
C PHE A 141 -0.30 -3.31 -4.01
N TYR A 142 -1.36 -3.90 -4.53
CA TYR A 142 -1.37 -4.63 -5.79
C TYR A 142 -2.28 -3.92 -6.79
N LEU A 143 -1.69 -3.43 -7.87
CA LEU A 143 -2.40 -2.84 -8.98
C LEU A 143 -2.15 -3.67 -10.24
N TYR A 144 -3.19 -4.32 -10.73
CA TYR A 144 -3.21 -5.03 -12.00
C TYR A 144 -4.03 -4.24 -13.01
N TYR A 145 -3.42 -3.93 -14.15
CA TYR A 145 -4.08 -3.31 -15.27
C TYR A 145 -3.82 -4.11 -16.53
N GLU A 146 -4.90 -4.50 -17.19
CA GLU A 146 -4.88 -5.05 -18.53
C GLU A 146 -5.77 -4.20 -19.44
N GLY A 147 -5.18 -3.63 -20.50
CA GLY A 147 -5.96 -2.75 -21.36
C GLY A 147 -5.21 -1.88 -22.35
N GLN A 148 -5.93 -1.06 -23.11
CA GLN A 148 -5.25 -0.25 -24.14
C GLN A 148 -4.51 0.95 -23.56
N LYS A 149 -5.11 1.66 -22.58
CA LYS A 149 -4.55 2.93 -22.12
C LYS A 149 -4.83 3.21 -20.65
N LEU A 150 -3.76 3.32 -19.87
CA LEU A 150 -3.78 3.84 -18.50
C LEU A 150 -3.17 5.24 -18.48
N ILE A 151 -3.91 6.20 -17.92
CA ILE A 151 -3.43 7.54 -17.60
C ILE A 151 -3.58 7.74 -16.10
N ASN A 152 -2.46 7.99 -15.43
CA ASN A 152 -2.44 8.42 -14.06
C ASN A 152 -1.79 9.81 -13.98
N GLU A 153 -2.58 10.83 -13.65
CA GLU A 153 -2.05 12.19 -13.58
C GLU A 153 -1.27 12.40 -12.26
N LYS A 154 -1.78 11.85 -11.16
CA LYS A 154 -1.16 11.96 -9.83
C LYS A 154 -1.42 10.71 -8.99
N ALA A 155 -0.37 9.97 -8.70
CA ALA A 155 -0.34 8.95 -7.66
C ALA A 155 0.52 9.40 -6.48
N CYS A 156 -0.05 9.29 -5.28
CA CYS A 156 0.66 9.50 -4.03
C CYS A 156 0.42 8.30 -3.12
N LEU A 157 1.45 7.51 -2.84
CA LEU A 157 1.39 6.41 -1.89
C LEU A 157 2.32 6.75 -0.73
N GLN A 158 1.78 6.79 0.47
CA GLN A 158 2.54 7.13 1.67
C GLN A 158 2.27 6.15 2.80
N SER A 159 3.31 5.81 3.53
CA SER A 159 3.20 5.03 4.75
C SER A 159 4.09 5.62 5.82
N TYR A 160 3.55 5.66 7.04
CA TYR A 160 4.19 6.21 8.22
C TYR A 160 3.99 5.22 9.36
N GLY A 161 5.06 4.77 10.00
CA GLY A 161 5.01 3.81 11.09
C GLY A 161 5.94 4.17 12.24
N MET A 162 5.47 4.01 13.47
CA MET A 162 6.29 4.03 14.69
C MET A 162 6.06 2.73 15.45
N LYS A 163 7.15 2.09 15.87
CA LYS A 163 7.12 0.80 16.55
C LYS A 163 8.15 0.79 17.66
N GLU A 164 7.72 0.42 18.84
CA GLU A 164 8.51 0.47 20.06
C GLU A 164 8.29 -0.81 20.86
N GLY A 165 9.37 -1.43 21.31
CA GLY A 165 9.33 -2.67 22.07
C GLY A 165 10.69 -3.33 22.27
N ASP A 166 10.82 -4.28 23.19
CA ASP A 166 12.08 -5.01 23.40
C ASP A 166 12.47 -5.78 22.12
N GLU A 167 11.52 -6.49 21.50
CA GLU A 167 11.71 -7.16 20.20
C GLU A 167 10.78 -6.58 19.12
N VAL A 168 11.35 -5.99 18.07
CA VAL A 168 10.58 -5.40 16.96
C VAL A 168 10.87 -6.12 15.63
N THR A 169 9.91 -6.92 15.15
CA THR A 169 10.00 -7.63 13.87
C THR A 169 8.96 -7.14 12.86
N CYS A 170 9.41 -6.55 11.75
CA CYS A 170 8.50 -5.86 10.84
C CYS A 170 8.78 -5.96 9.34
N MET A 171 7.71 -6.16 8.56
CA MET A 171 7.73 -6.07 7.10
C MET A 171 7.10 -4.76 6.65
N GLU A 172 7.87 -3.89 6.00
CA GLU A 172 7.44 -2.59 5.49
C GLU A 172 6.60 -2.70 4.20
N PRO A 173 5.91 -1.61 3.80
CA PRO A 173 4.97 -1.65 2.68
C PRO A 173 5.62 -2.11 1.38
N GLN A 174 4.91 -2.96 0.63
CA GLN A 174 5.34 -3.37 -0.70
C GLN A 174 4.35 -2.92 -1.75
N PHE A 175 4.88 -2.58 -2.92
CA PHE A 175 4.11 -2.02 -4.01
C PHE A 175 4.34 -2.84 -5.28
N TYR A 176 3.28 -3.42 -5.81
CA TYR A 176 3.26 -4.21 -7.02
C TYR A 176 2.36 -3.54 -8.06
N LEU A 177 2.94 -3.16 -9.18
CA LEU A 177 2.23 -2.63 -10.33
C LEU A 177 2.49 -3.53 -11.54
N TYR A 178 1.45 -4.20 -12.01
CA TYR A 178 1.43 -4.95 -13.25
C TYR A 178 0.63 -4.17 -14.29
N TYR A 179 1.26 -3.90 -15.43
CA TYR A 179 0.63 -3.28 -16.57
C TYR A 179 0.86 -4.12 -17.82
N GLU A 180 -0.22 -4.52 -18.47
CA GLU A 180 -0.22 -5.10 -19.79
C GLU A 180 -1.10 -4.25 -20.71
N GLY A 181 -0.53 -3.70 -21.78
CA GLY A 181 -1.30 -2.80 -22.62
C GLY A 181 -0.56 -1.97 -23.66
N GLN A 182 -1.27 -1.08 -24.36
CA GLN A 182 -0.60 -0.29 -25.41
C GLN A 182 0.16 0.91 -24.82
N LYS A 183 -0.43 1.63 -23.86
CA LYS A 183 0.14 2.90 -23.38
C LYS A 183 -0.14 3.17 -21.90
N LEU A 184 0.95 3.29 -21.14
CA LEU A 184 0.94 3.80 -19.76
C LEU A 184 1.50 5.22 -19.75
N ILE A 185 0.75 6.16 -19.17
CA ILE A 185 1.20 7.52 -18.89
C ILE A 185 1.07 7.75 -17.40
N ASN A 186 2.19 8.04 -16.75
CA ASN A 186 2.25 8.48 -15.37
C ASN A 186 2.89 9.87 -15.34
N GLU A 187 2.10 10.90 -15.05
CA GLU A 187 2.63 12.27 -15.04
C GLU A 187 3.38 12.57 -13.74
N LYS A 188 2.82 12.12 -12.60
CA LYS A 188 3.41 12.32 -11.28
C LYS A 188 3.15 11.12 -10.37
N ALA A 189 4.21 10.42 -10.01
CA ALA A 189 4.20 9.43 -8.94
C ALA A 189 5.07 9.88 -7.77
N CYS A 190 4.52 9.77 -6.56
CA CYS A 190 5.23 10.00 -5.32
C CYS A 190 5.00 8.81 -4.41
N LEU A 191 6.04 8.04 -4.16
CA LEU A 191 6.02 6.91 -3.25
C LEU A 191 6.91 7.25 -2.06
N GLN A 192 6.34 7.28 -0.86
CA GLN A 192 7.07 7.62 0.35
C GLN A 192 6.81 6.62 1.47
N SER A 193 7.86 6.25 2.18
CA SER A 193 7.78 5.47 3.39
C SER A 193 8.66 6.11 4.45
N TYR A 194 8.10 6.25 5.65
CA TYR A 194 8.77 6.79 6.82
C TYR A 194 8.54 5.84 8.00
N GLY A 195 9.62 5.34 8.60
CA GLY A 195 9.55 4.41 9.72
C GLY A 195 10.49 4.80 10.86
N MET A 196 10.03 4.62 12.09
CA MET A 196 10.86 4.63 13.29
C MET A 196 10.66 3.31 14.03
N LYS A 197 11.76 2.69 14.43
CA LYS A 197 11.78 1.44 15.19
C LYS A 197 12.78 1.59 16.33
N GLU A 198 12.33 1.27 17.53
CA GLU A 198 13.13 1.35 18.75
C GLU A 198 12.91 0.06 19.55
N GLY A 199 14.00 -0.55 19.99
CA GLY A 199 13.97 -1.79 20.75
C GLY A 199 15.33 -2.44 20.95
N ASP A 200 15.46 -3.39 21.86
CA ASP A 200 16.72 -4.11 22.08
C ASP A 200 17.11 -4.91 20.82
N GLU A 201 16.16 -5.63 20.21
CA GLU A 201 16.34 -6.34 18.94
C GLU A 201 15.39 -5.80 17.85
N VAL A 202 15.96 -5.24 16.78
CA VAL A 202 15.20 -4.71 15.64
C VAL A 202 15.47 -5.50 14.37
N THR A 203 14.48 -6.28 13.92
CA THR A 203 14.50 -7.01 12.66
C THR A 203 13.51 -6.44 11.65
N CYS A 204 13.96 -6.14 10.42
CA CYS A 204 13.03 -5.63 9.42
C CYS A 204 13.30 -5.87 7.93
N MET A 205 12.21 -5.91 7.15
CA MET A 205 12.24 -5.87 5.69
C MET A 205 11.77 -4.49 5.22
N GLU A 206 12.63 -3.74 4.55
CA GLU A 206 12.32 -2.41 4.04
C GLU A 206 11.37 -2.42 2.82
N PRO A 207 10.79 -1.25 2.45
CA PRO A 207 9.85 -1.16 1.35
C PRO A 207 10.42 -1.66 0.03
N GLN A 208 9.65 -2.46 -0.70
CA GLN A 208 10.01 -2.92 -2.04
C GLN A 208 9.00 -2.45 -3.07
N PHE A 209 9.52 -2.15 -4.25
CA PHE A 209 8.75 -1.64 -5.37
C PHE A 209 8.96 -2.52 -6.60
N TYR A 210 7.89 -3.10 -7.10
CA TYR A 210 7.87 -3.96 -8.28
C TYR A 210 7.00 -3.34 -9.36
N LEU A 211 7.59 -3.03 -10.50
CA LEU A 211 6.91 -2.55 -11.68
C LEU A 211 7.14 -3.55 -12.82
N TYR A 212 6.08 -4.21 -13.26
CA TYR A 212 6.04 -5.00 -14.47
C TYR A 212 5.28 -4.21 -15.54
N TYR A 213 5.95 -3.94 -16.66
CA TYR A 213 5.36 -3.30 -17.81
C TYR A 213 5.57 -4.15 -19.05
N GLU A 214 4.47 -4.49 -19.71
CA GLU A 214 4.45 -5.09 -21.03
C GLU A 214 3.55 -4.25 -21.96
N GLY A 215 4.14 -3.67 -23.01
CA GLY A 215 3.36 -2.78 -23.86
C GLY A 215 4.12 -1.96 -24.89
N GLN A 216 3.42 -1.08 -25.62
CA GLN A 216 4.07 -0.31 -26.68
C GLN A 216 4.82 0.92 -26.14
N LYS A 217 4.23 1.65 -25.20
CA LYS A 217 4.77 2.93 -24.72
C LYS A 217 4.54 3.19 -23.24
N LEU A 218 5.63 3.36 -22.50
CA LEU A 218 5.67 3.85 -21.13
C LEU A 218 6.17 5.30 -21.10
N ILE A 219 5.39 6.20 -20.51
CA ILE A 219 5.78 7.58 -20.24
C ILE A 219 5.68 7.82 -18.75
N ASN A 220 6.81 8.14 -18.12
CA ASN A 220 6.90 8.56 -16.74
C ASN A 220 7.55 9.95 -16.70
N GLU A 221 6.76 11.00 -16.46
CA GLU A 221 7.29 12.36 -16.49
C GLU A 221 8.02 12.70 -15.19
N LYS A 222 7.42 12.38 -14.04
CA LYS A 222 8.00 12.64 -12.72
C LYS A 222 7.68 11.51 -11.76
N ALA A 223 8.68 10.73 -11.39
CA ALA A 223 8.57 9.76 -10.31
C ALA A 223 9.54 10.11 -9.19
N CYS A 224 9.04 10.12 -7.96
CA CYS A 224 9.85 10.30 -6.76
C CYS A 224 9.58 9.15 -5.81
N HIS A 225 10.65 8.46 -5.42
CA HIS A 225 10.64 7.39 -4.44
C HIS A 225 11.50 7.82 -3.27
N GLN A 226 10.90 7.91 -2.09
CA GLN A 226 11.59 8.28 -0.86
C GLN A 226 11.35 7.25 0.22
N SER A 227 12.42 6.77 0.83
CA SER A 227 12.35 5.96 2.03
C SER A 227 13.22 6.65 3.09
N PHE A 228 12.65 6.83 4.27
CA PHE A 228 13.35 7.33 5.44
C PHE A 228 13.10 6.39 6.61
N GLY A 229 14.17 5.94 7.26
CA GLY A 229 14.08 5.06 8.42
C GLY A 229 15.02 5.48 9.54
N MET A 230 14.56 5.41 10.78
CA MET A 230 15.42 5.45 11.97
C MET A 230 15.23 4.14 12.72
N LYS A 231 16.34 3.52 13.11
CA LYS A 231 16.38 2.25 13.84
C LYS A 231 17.38 2.40 14.97
N GLU A 232 16.93 2.12 16.17
CA GLU A 232 17.72 2.21 17.39
C GLU A 232 17.53 0.92 18.18
N GLY A 233 18.64 0.33 18.63
CA GLY A 233 18.62 -0.92 19.37
C GLY A 233 19.98 -1.57 19.55
N ASP A 234 20.10 -2.50 20.48
CA ASP A 234 21.36 -3.23 20.71
C ASP A 234 21.75 -4.06 19.48
N GLU A 235 20.78 -4.77 18.89
CA GLU A 235 20.95 -5.54 17.64
C GLU A 235 20.00 -5.06 16.53
N VAL A 236 20.55 -4.57 15.41
CA VAL A 236 19.75 -4.08 14.27
C VAL A 236 20.06 -4.86 12.99
N THR A 237 19.08 -5.64 12.52
CA THR A 237 19.15 -6.43 11.28
C THR A 237 18.04 -6.06 10.32
N CYS A 238 18.37 -5.36 9.23
CA CYS A 238 17.36 -5.00 8.23
C CYS A 238 17.83 -5.12 6.78
N MET A 239 16.93 -5.61 5.93
CA MET A 239 17.09 -5.58 4.46
C MET A 239 16.93 -4.16 3.95
N GLU A 240 17.65 -3.77 2.91
CA GLU A 240 17.52 -2.43 2.31
C GLU A 240 16.33 -2.33 1.34
N PRO A 241 15.79 -1.12 1.08
CA PRO A 241 14.75 -0.93 0.07
C PRO A 241 15.25 -1.31 -1.33
N GLN A 242 14.44 -1.99 -2.14
CA GLN A 242 14.78 -2.34 -3.52
C GLN A 242 13.68 -1.90 -4.49
N PHE A 243 14.11 -1.66 -5.73
CA PHE A 243 13.25 -1.29 -6.83
C PHE A 243 13.52 -2.20 -8.02
N TYR A 244 12.46 -2.87 -8.46
CA TYR A 244 12.45 -3.80 -9.57
C TYR A 244 11.59 -3.25 -10.70
N LEU A 245 12.18 -3.12 -11.88
CA LEU A 245 11.48 -2.73 -13.10
C LEU A 245 11.73 -3.78 -14.18
N TYR A 246 10.66 -4.48 -14.56
CA TYR A 246 10.61 -5.22 -15.80
C TYR A 246 9.94 -4.35 -16.87
N TYR A 247 10.62 -4.18 -18.00
CA TYR A 247 10.11 -3.43 -19.13
C TYR A 247 10.24 -4.23 -20.41
N GLU A 248 9.10 -4.57 -20.99
CA GLU A 248 9.00 -5.09 -22.34
C GLU A 248 8.18 -4.13 -23.19
N GLY A 249 8.84 -3.44 -24.13
CA GLY A 249 8.12 -2.53 -25.00
C GLY A 249 8.96 -1.76 -26.02
N GLN A 250 8.26 -0.97 -26.83
CA GLN A 250 8.88 -0.27 -27.95
C GLN A 250 9.46 1.10 -27.58
N LYS A 251 8.93 1.75 -26.53
CA LYS A 251 9.35 3.10 -26.14
C LYS A 251 9.17 3.37 -24.64
N LEU A 252 10.30 3.66 -23.98
CA LEU A 252 10.36 4.17 -22.61
C LEU A 252 10.75 5.65 -22.64
N ILE A 253 9.96 6.50 -21.98
CA ILE A 253 10.30 7.90 -21.71
C ILE A 253 10.26 8.09 -20.19
N ASN A 254 11.41 8.41 -19.59
CA ASN A 254 11.52 8.75 -18.17
C ASN A 254 12.26 10.09 -18.04
N GLU A 255 11.52 11.18 -17.76
CA GLU A 255 12.11 12.52 -17.80
C GLU A 255 12.79 12.92 -16.48
N LYS A 256 12.15 12.62 -15.34
CA LYS A 256 12.65 12.98 -14.00
C LYS A 256 12.30 11.90 -12.98
N ALA A 257 13.23 10.98 -12.75
CA ALA A 257 13.18 10.07 -11.63
C ALA A 257 14.05 10.60 -10.47
N CYS A 258 13.52 10.54 -9.26
CA CYS A 258 14.24 10.79 -8.02
C CYS A 258 14.10 9.56 -7.13
N HIS A 259 15.22 9.03 -6.67
CA HIS A 259 15.26 7.96 -5.69
C HIS A 259 16.13 8.45 -4.54
N GLN A 260 15.55 8.53 -3.35
CA GLN A 260 16.25 8.90 -2.13
C GLN A 260 15.91 7.87 -1.07
N SER A 261 16.94 7.23 -0.52
CA SER A 261 16.82 6.44 0.69
C SER A 261 17.78 7.03 1.70
N PHE A 262 17.29 7.26 2.92
CA PHE A 262 18.11 7.68 4.04
C PHE A 262 17.71 6.85 5.26
N GLY A 263 18.68 6.16 5.84
CA GLY A 263 18.49 5.38 7.04
C GLY A 263 19.52 5.77 8.08
N MET A 264 19.11 5.95 9.33
CA MET A 264 20.02 5.96 10.47
C MET A 264 19.80 4.67 11.25
N LYS A 265 20.89 3.94 11.51
CA LYS A 265 20.92 2.75 12.36
C LYS A 265 21.90 3.06 13.49
N GLU A 266 21.44 2.96 14.72
CA GLU A 266 22.25 3.12 15.93
C GLU A 266 22.09 1.86 16.77
N GLY A 267 23.22 1.30 17.22
CA GLY A 267 23.25 0.03 17.93
C GLY A 267 24.65 -0.53 18.11
N ASP A 268 24.76 -1.50 19.01
CA ASP A 268 26.01 -2.19 19.33
C ASP A 268 26.42 -3.13 18.17
N GLU A 269 25.45 -3.82 17.54
CA GLU A 269 25.66 -4.63 16.34
C GLU A 269 24.71 -4.27 15.17
N VAL A 270 25.27 -3.95 13.99
CA VAL A 270 24.50 -3.58 12.79
C VAL A 270 24.87 -4.47 11.61
N SER A 271 23.89 -5.17 11.02
CA SER A 271 24.10 -6.08 9.88
C SER A 271 23.34 -5.64 8.61
N PHE A 272 23.90 -5.97 7.43
CA PHE A 272 23.31 -5.67 6.11
C PHE A 272 23.06 -6.94 5.30
N VAL A 273 21.84 -7.08 4.79
CA VAL A 273 21.49 -8.13 3.82
C VAL A 273 21.14 -7.48 2.49
N LEU A 274 22.02 -7.63 1.51
CA LEU A 274 21.85 -7.14 0.13
C LEU A 274 21.51 -8.31 -0.79
N TYR A 275 20.32 -8.30 -1.39
CA TYR A 275 19.99 -9.14 -2.54
C TYR A 275 20.02 -8.28 -3.82
N TYR A 276 20.82 -8.68 -4.81
CA TYR A 276 20.81 -8.06 -6.13
C TYR A 276 20.07 -8.98 -7.09
N TYR A 277 19.00 -8.49 -7.73
CA TYR A 277 18.48 -9.09 -8.97
C TYR A 277 18.20 -7.96 -9.97
N VAL A 278 18.88 -8.03 -11.11
CA VAL A 278 18.61 -7.20 -12.30
C VAL A 278 18.18 -8.19 -13.39
N ILE A 279 16.97 -8.04 -13.92
CA ILE A 279 16.50 -8.71 -15.14
C ILE A 279 16.14 -7.61 -16.13
#